data_AF-A0A7C6XGG9-F1
#
_entry.id   AF-A0A7C6XGG9-F1
#
_cell.length_a   1.000
_cell.length_b   1.000
_cell.length_c   1.000
_cell.angle_alpha   90.00
_cell.angle_beta   90.00
_cell.angle_gamma   90.00
#
_symmetry.space_group_name_H-M   'P 1'
#
loop_
_entity.id
_entity.type
_entity.pdbx_description
1 polymer ?
#
loop_
_entity_poly.entity_id
_entity_poly.type
_entity_poly.pdbx_seq_one_letter_code
_entity_poly.pdbx_strand_id
1 'polypeptide(L)'
;MAKVKIATDWLAGCAGCHMSLLDLDEELVTLLGEVELTSSPITDLKHPPEVTVGIVEGAVANTANIDTLKEMREKCQILLALGDCACFGGIPTMRNLSGTEEALKRAYVETPSTVHGEVPSDPELCQLLDRTRACNEVVKVDAYLPGCPPSAQAIGWAIKELLEGRLPVPVGENLRYD
;
A
#
# COMPACT_ATOMS: atom_id res chain seq x y z
N MET A 1 29.44 -0.01 1.03
CA MET A 1 28.55 0.63 2.01
C MET A 1 27.45 -0.36 2.36
N ALA A 2 26.84 -0.27 3.54
CA ALA A 2 25.66 -1.06 3.84
C ALA A 2 24.51 -0.60 2.93
N LYS A 3 23.78 -1.53 2.33
CA LYS A 3 22.64 -1.20 1.46
C LYS A 3 21.51 -0.61 2.28
N VAL A 4 20.73 0.28 1.67
CA VAL A 4 19.52 0.83 2.28
C VAL A 4 18.48 -0.28 2.35
N LYS A 5 17.93 -0.51 3.55
CA LYS A 5 16.90 -1.54 3.76
C LYS A 5 15.53 -0.97 3.48
N ILE A 6 14.79 -1.66 2.62
CA ILE A 6 13.43 -1.33 2.23
C ILE A 6 12.51 -2.49 2.60
N ALA A 7 11.36 -2.18 3.18
CA ALA A 7 10.24 -3.12 3.30
C ALA A 7 9.03 -2.56 2.56
N THR A 8 8.21 -3.43 1.99
CA THR A 8 6.96 -3.04 1.33
C THR A 8 5.78 -3.88 1.79
N ASP A 9 4.56 -3.37 1.69
CA ASP A 9 3.37 -4.19 1.97
C ASP A 9 2.11 -3.68 1.24
N TRP A 10 1.08 -4.54 1.16
CA TRP A 10 -0.22 -4.28 0.54
C TRP A 10 -1.30 -4.19 1.62
N LEU A 11 -2.00 -3.05 1.66
CA LEU A 11 -3.20 -2.89 2.48
C LEU A 11 -4.44 -3.23 1.63
N ALA A 12 -5.51 -2.43 1.71
CA ALA A 12 -6.64 -2.54 0.79
C ALA A 12 -6.26 -1.92 -0.58
N GLY A 13 -5.45 -2.64 -1.34
CA GLY A 13 -4.96 -2.28 -2.68
C GLY A 13 -5.33 -3.32 -3.74
N CYS A 14 -4.84 -3.11 -4.96
CA CYS A 14 -5.03 -4.02 -6.09
C CYS A 14 -3.72 -4.72 -6.54
N ALA A 15 -2.62 -4.55 -5.78
CA ALA A 15 -1.26 -4.93 -6.15
C ALA A 15 -0.67 -4.13 -7.34
N GLY A 16 -1.45 -3.22 -7.94
CA GLY A 16 -1.04 -2.49 -9.14
C GLY A 16 0.19 -1.59 -8.95
N CYS A 17 0.41 -1.04 -7.75
CA CYS A 17 1.59 -0.21 -7.52
C CYS A 17 2.86 -1.08 -7.42
N HIS A 18 2.75 -2.28 -6.85
CA HIS A 18 3.83 -3.26 -6.89
C HIS A 18 4.06 -3.81 -8.29
N MET A 19 3.02 -4.00 -9.11
CA MET A 19 3.23 -4.36 -10.51
C MET A 19 3.99 -3.24 -11.23
N SER A 20 3.66 -1.97 -10.99
CA SER A 20 4.42 -0.87 -11.58
C SER A 20 5.86 -0.73 -11.04
N LEU A 21 6.13 -1.17 -9.81
CA LEU A 21 7.50 -1.36 -9.33
C LEU A 21 8.23 -2.45 -10.14
N LEU A 22 7.54 -3.53 -10.50
CA LEU A 22 8.11 -4.61 -11.32
C LEU A 22 8.25 -4.22 -12.80
N ASP A 23 7.44 -3.27 -13.29
CA ASP A 23 7.58 -2.64 -14.62
C ASP A 23 8.87 -1.78 -14.75
N LEU A 24 9.74 -1.76 -13.73
CA LEU A 24 11.12 -1.31 -13.88
C LEU A 24 11.97 -2.27 -14.74
N ASP A 25 11.48 -3.49 -15.00
CA ASP A 25 12.12 -4.48 -15.87
C ASP A 25 13.62 -4.69 -15.51
N GLU A 26 14.55 -4.42 -16.43
CA GLU A 26 15.99 -4.55 -16.18
C GLU A 26 16.53 -3.55 -15.15
N GLU A 27 15.90 -2.39 -15.00
CA GLU A 27 16.31 -1.39 -14.01
C GLU A 27 16.09 -1.90 -12.58
N LEU A 28 15.14 -2.82 -12.38
CA LEU A 28 14.90 -3.45 -11.08
C LEU A 28 16.14 -4.21 -10.60
N VAL A 29 16.85 -4.90 -11.50
CA VAL A 29 18.09 -5.63 -11.16
C VAL A 29 19.17 -4.66 -10.69
N THR A 30 19.27 -3.51 -11.35
CA THR A 30 20.20 -2.43 -10.97
C THR A 30 19.83 -1.88 -9.60
N LEU A 31 18.54 -1.60 -9.37
CA LEU A 31 18.02 -1.09 -8.11
C LEU A 31 18.31 -2.04 -6.94
N LEU A 32 18.07 -3.34 -7.12
CA LEU A 32 18.40 -4.38 -6.13
C LEU A 32 19.91 -4.52 -5.88
N GLY A 33 20.75 -4.01 -6.78
CA GLY A 33 22.18 -3.81 -6.56
C GLY A 33 22.48 -2.78 -5.47
N GLU A 34 21.61 -1.79 -5.28
CA GLU A 34 21.78 -0.64 -4.38
C GLU A 34 20.99 -0.78 -3.07
N VAL A 35 19.82 -1.43 -3.11
CA VAL A 35 18.94 -1.65 -1.95
C VAL A 35 18.93 -3.10 -1.47
N GLU A 36 18.54 -3.30 -0.21
CA GLU A 36 18.15 -4.59 0.34
C GLU A 36 16.63 -4.59 0.53
N LEU A 37 15.91 -5.33 -0.34
CA LEU A 37 14.48 -5.56 -0.17
C LEU A 37 14.28 -6.67 0.88
N THR A 38 13.63 -6.33 1.98
CA THR A 38 13.43 -7.21 3.13
C THR A 38 12.06 -7.89 3.09
N SER A 39 11.14 -7.55 4.00
CA SER A 39 9.75 -8.02 3.95
C SER A 39 9.01 -7.30 2.84
N SER A 40 8.37 -8.10 2.00
CA SER A 40 7.55 -7.65 0.88
C SER A 40 6.60 -8.77 0.49
N PRO A 41 5.42 -8.48 -0.09
CA PRO A 41 4.54 -9.51 -0.64
C PRO A 41 5.18 -10.35 -1.76
N ILE A 42 6.30 -9.90 -2.34
CA ILE A 42 7.09 -10.65 -3.32
C ILE A 42 8.33 -11.36 -2.72
N THR A 43 8.45 -11.38 -1.39
CA THR A 43 9.47 -12.16 -0.65
C THR A 43 8.80 -13.06 0.41
N ASP A 44 9.57 -13.97 1.00
CA ASP A 44 9.04 -14.90 2.00
C ASP A 44 8.99 -14.33 3.43
N LEU A 45 9.64 -13.19 3.69
CA LEU A 45 9.71 -12.56 5.00
C LEU A 45 8.36 -11.93 5.39
N LYS A 46 7.75 -12.45 6.45
CA LYS A 46 6.35 -12.13 6.83
C LYS A 46 6.18 -10.79 7.53
N HIS A 47 7.18 -10.33 8.28
CA HIS A 47 7.13 -9.09 9.03
C HIS A 47 8.36 -8.24 8.73
N PRO A 48 8.22 -6.91 8.63
CA PRO A 48 9.35 -6.03 8.38
C PRO A 48 10.32 -6.02 9.58
N PRO A 49 11.63 -6.20 9.36
CA PRO A 49 12.63 -5.83 10.37
C PRO A 49 12.69 -4.30 10.50
N GLU A 50 13.57 -3.77 11.36
CA GLU A 50 13.87 -2.34 11.30
C GLU A 50 14.50 -1.98 9.94
N VAL A 51 13.88 -1.03 9.24
CA VAL A 51 14.24 -0.61 7.89
C VAL A 51 14.39 0.91 7.79
N THR A 52 15.14 1.35 6.78
CA THR A 52 15.26 2.77 6.48
C THR A 52 13.98 3.29 5.84
N VAL A 53 13.43 2.54 4.89
CA VAL A 53 12.21 2.93 4.16
C VAL A 53 11.17 1.83 4.27
N GLY A 54 9.96 2.19 4.71
CA GLY A 54 8.76 1.38 4.57
C GLY A 54 7.89 1.97 3.47
N ILE A 55 7.42 1.14 2.54
CA ILE A 55 6.55 1.55 1.44
C ILE A 55 5.23 0.79 1.55
N VAL A 56 4.11 1.51 1.61
CA VAL A 56 2.79 0.88 1.68
C VAL A 56 1.94 1.29 0.48
N GLU A 57 1.36 0.31 -0.21
CA GLU A 57 0.26 0.57 -1.14
C GLU A 57 -1.09 0.21 -0.52
N GLY A 58 -2.17 0.73 -1.10
CA GLY A 58 -3.52 0.42 -0.68
C GLY A 58 -4.04 1.30 0.46
N ALA A 59 -5.36 1.34 0.60
CA ALA A 59 -6.06 2.08 1.65
C ALA A 59 -6.17 1.25 2.94
N VAL A 60 -6.69 1.83 4.02
CA VAL A 60 -6.97 1.11 5.26
C VAL A 60 -8.47 0.80 5.34
N ALA A 61 -8.85 -0.46 5.15
CA ALA A 61 -10.26 -0.87 5.09
C ALA A 61 -10.69 -1.80 6.23
N ASN A 62 -9.76 -2.46 6.91
CA ASN A 62 -10.05 -3.43 7.98
C ASN A 62 -9.01 -3.38 9.10
N THR A 63 -9.24 -4.15 10.18
CA THR A 63 -8.34 -4.22 11.33
C THR A 63 -6.95 -4.75 10.99
N ALA A 64 -6.83 -5.75 10.12
CA ALA A 64 -5.54 -6.27 9.70
C ALA A 64 -4.70 -5.20 8.96
N ASN A 65 -5.33 -4.37 8.11
CA ASN A 65 -4.64 -3.25 7.48
C ASN A 65 -4.13 -2.22 8.50
N ILE A 66 -4.89 -1.97 9.58
CA ILE A 66 -4.43 -1.08 10.66
C ILE A 66 -3.16 -1.65 11.29
N ASP A 67 -3.17 -2.95 11.61
CA ASP A 67 -2.06 -3.61 12.28
C ASP A 67 -0.81 -3.62 11.39
N THR A 68 -0.93 -4.02 10.13
CA THR A 68 0.14 -3.97 9.14
C THR A 68 0.72 -2.57 8.97
N LEU A 69 -0.13 -1.55 8.81
CA LEU A 69 0.33 -0.17 8.62
C LEU A 69 1.04 0.38 9.86
N LYS A 70 0.54 0.06 11.06
CA LYS A 70 1.20 0.46 12.32
C LYS A 70 2.52 -0.26 12.53
N GLU A 71 2.60 -1.55 12.22
CA GLU A 71 3.84 -2.32 12.28
C GLU A 71 4.89 -1.72 11.33
N MET A 72 4.52 -1.50 10.06
CA MET A 72 5.42 -0.86 9.10
C MET A 72 5.90 0.51 9.60
N ARG A 73 4.98 1.32 10.15
CA ARG A 73 5.33 2.64 10.70
C ARG A 73 6.31 2.54 11.88
N GLU A 74 6.13 1.58 12.78
CA GLU A 74 7.03 1.37 13.92
C GLU A 74 8.43 0.96 13.44
N LYS A 75 8.49 0.13 12.39
CA LYS A 75 9.73 -0.47 11.90
C LYS A 75 10.49 0.38 10.89
N CYS A 76 9.88 1.40 10.29
CA CYS A 76 10.54 2.24 9.31
C CYS A 76 10.92 3.63 9.85
N GLN A 77 12.05 4.16 9.37
CA GLN A 77 12.42 5.56 9.62
C GLN A 77 11.60 6.50 8.73
N ILE A 78 11.44 6.16 7.46
CA ILE A 78 10.63 6.89 6.47
C ILE A 78 9.49 6.00 5.99
N LEU A 79 8.25 6.48 6.09
CA LEU A 79 7.08 5.83 5.50
C LEU A 79 6.65 6.56 4.23
N LEU A 80 6.69 5.85 3.10
CA LEU A 80 6.19 6.30 1.81
C LEU A 80 4.81 5.69 1.55
N ALA A 81 3.79 6.53 1.37
CA ALA A 81 2.51 6.11 0.81
C ALA A 81 2.61 6.04 -0.72
N LEU A 82 2.41 4.85 -1.28
CA LEU A 82 2.55 4.57 -2.70
C LEU A 82 1.17 4.36 -3.35
N GLY A 83 0.87 5.22 -4.32
CA GLY A 83 -0.34 5.22 -5.11
C GLY A 83 -1.54 5.86 -4.43
N ASP A 84 -2.56 6.16 -5.23
CA ASP A 84 -3.73 6.94 -4.80
C ASP A 84 -4.53 6.28 -3.69
N CYS A 85 -4.54 4.95 -3.63
CA CYS A 85 -5.17 4.23 -2.52
C CYS A 85 -4.50 4.55 -1.18
N ALA A 86 -3.16 4.57 -1.12
CA ALA A 86 -2.45 4.89 0.11
C ALA A 86 -2.47 6.40 0.42
N CYS A 87 -2.32 7.23 -0.62
CA CYS A 87 -2.26 8.69 -0.50
C CYS A 87 -3.61 9.31 -0.14
N PHE A 88 -4.71 8.83 -0.76
CA PHE A 88 -6.02 9.48 -0.71
C PHE A 88 -7.18 8.52 -0.43
N GLY A 89 -6.90 7.22 -0.30
CA GLY A 89 -7.91 6.16 -0.09
C GLY A 89 -8.40 5.53 -1.40
N GLY A 90 -8.34 6.25 -2.53
CA GLY A 90 -8.58 5.71 -3.87
C GLY A 90 -9.96 5.05 -4.08
N ILE A 91 -10.05 4.16 -5.06
CA ILE A 91 -11.26 3.41 -5.43
C ILE A 91 -11.92 2.67 -4.23
N PRO A 92 -11.18 2.03 -3.30
CA PRO A 92 -11.76 1.39 -2.13
C PRO A 92 -12.61 2.31 -1.23
N THR A 93 -12.41 3.63 -1.26
CA THR A 93 -13.25 4.58 -0.51
C THR A 93 -14.64 4.78 -1.09
N MET A 94 -14.91 4.36 -2.34
CA MET A 94 -16.26 4.48 -2.90
C MET A 94 -17.30 3.69 -2.09
N ARG A 95 -16.90 2.62 -1.39
CA ARG A 95 -17.81 1.90 -0.47
C ARG A 95 -18.32 2.77 0.68
N ASN A 96 -17.61 3.85 1.03
CA ASN A 96 -18.01 4.78 2.09
C ASN A 96 -19.32 5.50 1.77
N LEU A 97 -19.73 5.56 0.50
CA LEU A 97 -21.02 6.13 0.08
C LEU A 97 -22.21 5.26 0.49
N SER A 98 -22.02 3.94 0.55
CA SER A 98 -23.07 2.97 0.90
C SER A 98 -22.93 2.45 2.34
N GLY A 99 -21.71 2.46 2.88
CA GLY A 99 -21.40 1.90 4.20
C GLY A 99 -21.01 0.42 4.16
N THR A 100 -20.33 -0.02 5.23
CA THR A 100 -19.78 -1.38 5.36
C THR A 100 -20.84 -2.47 5.33
N GLU A 101 -21.93 -2.28 6.07
CA GLU A 101 -23.00 -3.28 6.19
C GLU A 101 -23.67 -3.53 4.83
N GLU A 102 -24.04 -2.47 4.12
CA GLU A 102 -24.65 -2.57 2.79
C GLU A 102 -23.68 -3.19 1.77
N ALA A 103 -22.39 -2.87 1.84
CA ALA A 103 -21.39 -3.49 0.96
C ALA A 103 -21.28 -5.01 1.21
N LEU A 104 -21.23 -5.44 2.47
CA LEU A 104 -21.17 -6.86 2.85
C LEU A 104 -22.45 -7.60 2.45
N LYS A 105 -23.62 -7.02 2.74
CA LYS A 105 -24.91 -7.57 2.37
C LYS A 105 -25.05 -7.73 0.86
N ARG A 106 -24.64 -6.70 0.11
CA ARG A 106 -24.63 -6.75 -1.35
C ARG A 106 -23.74 -7.88 -1.86
N ALA A 107 -22.52 -8.01 -1.33
CA ALA A 107 -21.53 -8.98 -1.78
C ALA A 107 -21.92 -10.45 -1.47
N TYR A 108 -22.36 -10.72 -0.24
CA TYR A 108 -22.52 -12.08 0.29
C TYR A 108 -23.96 -12.58 0.38
N VAL A 109 -24.97 -11.72 0.21
CA VAL A 109 -26.39 -12.10 0.35
C VAL A 109 -27.19 -11.80 -0.92
N GLU A 110 -27.07 -10.60 -1.47
CA GLU A 110 -28.02 -10.10 -2.49
C GLU A 110 -27.55 -10.28 -3.94
N THR A 111 -26.32 -10.75 -4.17
CA THR A 111 -25.82 -11.01 -5.53
C THR A 111 -26.66 -12.11 -6.20
N PRO A 112 -27.08 -11.95 -7.48
CA PRO A 112 -27.99 -12.90 -8.12
C PRO A 112 -27.49 -14.35 -8.20
N SER A 113 -26.17 -14.54 -8.19
CA SER A 113 -25.51 -15.84 -8.22
C SER A 113 -25.36 -16.50 -6.84
N THR A 114 -25.68 -15.79 -5.77
CA THR A 114 -25.49 -16.29 -4.40
C THR A 114 -26.63 -17.22 -4.01
N VAL A 115 -26.26 -18.37 -3.46
CA VAL A 115 -27.18 -19.39 -2.95
C VAL A 115 -26.93 -19.53 -1.46
N HIS A 116 -27.99 -19.42 -0.64
CA HIS A 116 -27.90 -19.46 0.83
C HIS A 116 -26.91 -18.42 1.41
N GLY A 117 -27.00 -17.16 0.96
CA GLY A 117 -26.07 -16.11 1.35
C GLY A 117 -26.15 -15.70 2.81
N GLU A 118 -24.98 -15.52 3.43
CA GLU A 118 -24.78 -15.05 4.79
C GLU A 118 -23.50 -14.21 4.84
N VAL A 119 -23.49 -13.15 5.65
CA VAL A 119 -22.28 -12.35 5.87
C VAL A 119 -21.31 -13.15 6.75
N PRO A 120 -20.06 -13.39 6.30
CA PRO A 120 -19.07 -14.11 7.10
C PRO A 120 -18.80 -13.42 8.45
N SER A 121 -18.74 -14.21 9.52
CA SER A 121 -18.59 -13.72 10.90
C SER A 121 -17.60 -14.51 11.76
N ASP A 122 -16.77 -15.35 11.13
CA ASP A 122 -15.75 -16.13 11.84
C ASP A 122 -14.75 -15.20 12.56
N PRO A 123 -14.40 -15.47 13.84
CA PRO A 123 -13.43 -14.67 14.59
C PRO A 123 -12.03 -14.56 13.96
N GLU A 124 -11.64 -15.48 13.07
CA GLU A 124 -10.37 -15.40 12.34
C GLU A 124 -10.37 -14.31 11.25
N LEU A 125 -11.54 -13.84 10.84
CA LEU A 125 -11.66 -12.77 9.84
C LEU A 125 -11.35 -11.41 10.46
N CYS A 126 -10.56 -10.62 9.74
CA CYS A 126 -10.39 -9.21 10.08
C CYS A 126 -11.75 -8.48 10.01
N GLN A 127 -11.95 -7.51 10.89
CA GLN A 127 -13.17 -6.70 10.90
C GLN A 127 -13.02 -5.53 9.94
N LEU A 128 -13.99 -5.36 9.03
CA LEU A 128 -14.04 -4.16 8.20
C LEU A 128 -14.31 -2.93 9.07
N LEU A 129 -13.63 -1.83 8.78
CA LEU A 129 -13.87 -0.54 9.44
C LEU A 129 -15.18 0.06 8.93
N ASP A 130 -15.81 0.96 9.70
CA ASP A 130 -17.01 1.70 9.29
C ASP A 130 -16.80 2.48 7.98
N ARG A 131 -15.58 2.98 7.77
CA ARG A 131 -15.16 3.64 6.54
C ARG A 131 -13.72 3.25 6.18
N THR A 132 -13.46 3.06 4.89
CA THR A 132 -12.10 2.99 4.33
C THR A 132 -11.43 4.37 4.45
N ARG A 133 -10.13 4.39 4.77
CA ARG A 133 -9.36 5.62 5.03
C ARG A 133 -8.04 5.62 4.25
N ALA A 134 -7.49 6.80 4.01
CA ALA A 134 -6.10 6.96 3.55
C ALA A 134 -5.10 6.62 4.67
N CYS A 135 -3.85 6.28 4.34
CA CYS A 135 -2.85 5.89 5.33
C CYS A 135 -2.55 6.98 6.36
N ASN A 136 -2.55 8.25 5.92
CA ASN A 136 -2.27 9.41 6.76
C ASN A 136 -3.37 9.74 7.77
N GLU A 137 -4.57 9.17 7.63
CA GLU A 137 -5.62 9.25 8.66
C GLU A 137 -5.39 8.28 9.82
N VAL A 138 -4.41 7.36 9.71
CA VAL A 138 -4.16 6.28 10.68
C VAL A 138 -2.78 6.40 11.31
N VAL A 139 -1.75 6.71 10.52
CA VAL A 139 -0.37 6.90 11.01
C VAL A 139 0.28 8.12 10.34
N LYS A 140 1.40 8.60 10.90
CA LYS A 140 2.22 9.61 10.24
C LYS A 140 2.90 9.04 8.99
N VAL A 141 2.62 9.64 7.84
CA VAL A 141 3.29 9.37 6.55
C VAL A 141 4.31 10.48 6.30
N ASP A 142 5.50 10.13 5.81
CA ASP A 142 6.58 11.10 5.58
C ASP A 142 6.67 11.57 4.12
N ALA A 143 6.32 10.69 3.17
CA ALA A 143 6.37 10.99 1.74
C ALA A 143 5.17 10.34 1.01
N TYR A 144 4.83 10.91 -0.14
CA TYR A 144 3.68 10.50 -0.94
C TYR A 144 4.10 10.41 -2.40
N LEU A 145 3.70 9.33 -3.06
CA LEU A 145 3.83 9.19 -4.51
C LEU A 145 2.46 8.80 -5.09
N PRO A 146 1.67 9.77 -5.57
CA PRO A 146 0.36 9.51 -6.15
C PRO A 146 0.42 8.91 -7.56
N GLY A 147 -0.70 8.36 -8.01
CA GLY A 147 -0.90 7.63 -9.27
C GLY A 147 -1.66 6.31 -9.04
N CYS A 148 -2.38 5.81 -10.04
CA CYS A 148 -3.21 4.61 -9.91
C CYS A 148 -2.97 3.54 -11.01
N PRO A 149 -1.73 3.00 -11.14
CA PRO A 149 -0.59 3.18 -10.24
C PRO A 149 0.34 4.33 -10.66
N PRO A 150 1.24 4.82 -9.77
CA PRO A 150 2.34 5.68 -10.18
C PRO A 150 3.20 4.96 -11.21
N SER A 151 3.77 5.67 -12.20
CA SER A 151 4.59 5.04 -13.23
C SER A 151 5.87 4.43 -12.66
N ALA A 152 6.37 3.37 -13.30
CA ALA A 152 7.64 2.73 -12.93
C ALA A 152 8.79 3.73 -12.80
N GLN A 153 8.87 4.69 -13.73
CA GLN A 153 9.85 5.77 -13.72
C GLN A 153 9.74 6.66 -12.48
N ALA A 154 8.51 7.03 -12.09
CA ALA A 154 8.26 7.83 -10.89
C ALA A 154 8.62 7.05 -9.61
N ILE A 155 8.32 5.74 -9.58
CA ILE A 155 8.69 4.85 -8.45
C ILE A 155 10.22 4.75 -8.34
N GLY A 156 10.91 4.45 -9.44
CA GLY A 156 12.37 4.38 -9.48
C GLY A 156 13.03 5.71 -9.07
N TRP A 157 12.49 6.83 -9.53
CA TRP A 157 12.92 8.16 -9.10
C TRP A 157 12.73 8.37 -7.60
N ALA A 158 11.56 8.04 -7.04
CA ALA A 158 11.29 8.23 -5.62
C ALA A 158 12.22 7.39 -4.74
N ILE A 159 12.54 6.16 -5.14
CA ILE A 159 13.50 5.32 -4.41
C ILE A 159 14.91 5.92 -4.49
N LYS A 160 15.34 6.42 -5.67
CA LYS A 160 16.63 7.11 -5.82
C LYS A 160 16.74 8.37 -4.95
N GLU A 161 15.69 9.18 -4.86
CA GLU A 161 15.67 10.33 -3.94
C GLU A 161 15.89 9.90 -2.48
N LEU A 162 15.20 8.83 -2.05
CA LEU A 162 15.33 8.28 -0.70
C LEU A 162 16.73 7.72 -0.44
N LEU A 163 17.35 7.07 -1.43
CA LEU A 163 18.74 6.61 -1.37
C LEU A 163 19.73 7.75 -1.16
N GLU A 164 19.46 8.91 -1.74
CA GLU A 164 20.25 10.13 -1.58
C GLU A 164 19.86 10.93 -0.31
N GLY A 165 19.00 10.39 0.54
CA GLY A 165 18.58 11.01 1.80
C GLY A 165 17.61 12.17 1.63
N ARG A 166 16.93 12.28 0.49
CA ARG A 166 15.90 13.29 0.21
C ARG A 166 14.51 12.68 0.25
N LEU A 167 13.54 13.44 0.75
CA LEU A 167 12.13 13.04 0.65
C LEU A 167 11.62 13.36 -0.76
N PRO A 168 11.00 12.40 -1.47
CA PRO A 168 10.52 12.63 -2.81
C PRO A 168 9.34 13.62 -2.77
N VAL A 169 9.46 14.69 -3.55
CA VAL A 169 8.38 15.68 -3.80
C VAL A 169 7.99 15.60 -5.27
N PRO A 170 6.97 14.80 -5.64
CA PRO A 170 6.62 14.57 -7.03
C PRO A 170 6.15 15.87 -7.70
N VAL A 171 6.76 16.19 -8.84
CA VAL A 171 6.45 17.35 -9.69
C VAL A 171 6.54 16.96 -11.16
N GLY A 172 5.86 17.71 -12.03
CA GLY A 172 5.92 17.50 -13.49
C GLY A 172 5.49 16.08 -13.86
N GLU A 173 6.35 15.37 -14.60
CA GLU A 173 6.05 14.02 -15.11
C GLU A 173 5.90 12.96 -14.00
N ASN A 174 6.48 13.20 -12.82
CA ASN A 174 6.39 12.32 -11.65
C ASN A 174 5.12 12.54 -10.81
N LEU A 175 4.28 13.53 -11.15
CA LEU A 175 3.04 13.83 -10.44
C LEU A 175 1.84 13.52 -11.33
N ARG A 176 1.21 12.37 -11.08
CA ARG A 176 -0.03 11.94 -11.73
C ARG A 176 -1.04 11.41 -10.71
N TYR A 177 -2.30 11.37 -11.11
CA TYR A 177 -3.43 10.90 -10.30
C TYR A 177 -4.31 9.91 -11.08
N ASP A 178 -3.85 9.47 -12.25
CA ASP A 178 -4.50 8.54 -13.15
C ASP A 178 -3.66 7.27 -13.33
#